data_AF-A0A356MKZ7-F1
#
_entry.id   AF-A0A356MKZ7-F1
#
_cell.length_a   1.000
_cell.length_b   1.000
_cell.length_c   1.000
_cell.angle_alpha   90.00
_cell.angle_beta   90.00
_cell.angle_gamma   90.00
#
_symmetry.space_group_name_H-M   'P 1'
#
loop_
_entity.id
_entity.type
_entity.pdbx_description
1 polymer ?
#
loop_
_entity_poly.entity_id
_entity_poly.type
_entity_poly.pdbx_seq_one_letter_code
_entity_poly.pdbx_strand_id
1 'polypeptide(L)'
;MKYPETENVKIKNFFDACNEMIQGRFILSDIKISKILKSIANSEVLYNLFAKVLMDFKFKEEFENAKTNTKVNGGYFALPDDKQKAIALVFCLLLEVDNQKMNLQNFVNDYFYSPEGYNISYSNFSLSILVPFKDNVLELLGCDEQGNPVETEEEVEEPQTETVVAEPDHKKKILFANLTKSLNELLSVIRRSRINSEDKEELEIIISAIYEAIEIENLNIINALTIPLEHMIGRNKQVKLYYNDFKESLVQFYYL
;
A
#
# COMPACT_ATOMS: atom_id res chain seq x y z
N MET A 1 0.20 -24.66 5.75
CA MET A 1 -0.67 -25.50 6.61
C MET A 1 -2.01 -25.59 5.89
N LYS A 2 -2.54 -26.78 5.54
CA LYS A 2 -3.83 -26.88 4.83
C LYS A 2 -4.96 -26.87 5.87
N TYR A 3 -5.77 -25.81 5.88
CA TYR A 3 -6.95 -25.73 6.73
C TYR A 3 -8.08 -26.60 6.16
N PRO A 4 -9.07 -27.00 6.98
CA PRO A 4 -10.29 -27.63 6.47
C PRO A 4 -10.97 -26.71 5.44
N GLU A 5 -11.58 -27.27 4.39
CA GLU A 5 -12.28 -26.47 3.35
C GLU A 5 -13.33 -25.51 3.95
N THR A 6 -13.94 -25.91 5.07
CA THR A 6 -14.90 -25.09 5.82
C THR A 6 -14.27 -23.83 6.41
N GLU A 7 -12.98 -23.84 6.77
CA GLU A 7 -12.27 -22.66 7.23
C GLU A 7 -11.83 -21.77 6.07
N ASN A 8 -11.42 -22.32 4.93
CA ASN A 8 -11.09 -21.52 3.74
C ASN A 8 -12.27 -20.64 3.31
N VAL A 9 -13.50 -21.19 3.34
CA VAL A 9 -14.71 -20.41 3.05
C VAL A 9 -14.90 -19.24 4.03
N LYS A 10 -14.60 -19.45 5.32
CA LYS A 10 -14.74 -18.39 6.33
C LYS A 10 -13.64 -17.33 6.20
N ILE A 11 -12.42 -17.74 5.88
CA ILE A 11 -11.30 -16.85 5.56
C ILE A 11 -11.64 -16.00 4.34
N LYS A 12 -12.14 -16.63 3.27
CA LYS A 12 -12.66 -15.92 2.09
C LYS A 12 -13.74 -14.90 2.47
N ASN A 13 -14.72 -15.29 3.31
CA ASN A 13 -15.78 -14.38 3.74
C ASN A 13 -15.23 -13.14 4.48
N PHE A 14 -14.11 -13.28 5.20
CA PHE A 14 -13.42 -12.14 5.82
C PHE A 14 -12.79 -11.22 4.77
N PHE A 15 -12.08 -11.77 3.79
CA PHE A 15 -11.48 -10.96 2.72
C PHE A 15 -12.52 -10.29 1.81
N ASP A 16 -13.61 -11.00 1.48
CA ASP A 16 -14.75 -10.42 0.79
C ASP A 16 -15.33 -9.22 1.58
N ALA A 17 -15.47 -9.34 2.91
CA ALA A 17 -15.95 -8.25 3.75
C ALA A 17 -14.98 -7.05 3.79
N CYS A 18 -13.66 -7.30 3.80
CA CYS A 18 -12.65 -6.26 3.69
C CYS A 18 -12.72 -5.54 2.33
N ASN A 19 -12.78 -6.30 1.24
CA ASN A 19 -12.89 -5.76 -0.12
C ASN A 19 -14.18 -4.92 -0.29
N GLU A 20 -15.30 -5.38 0.25
CA GLU A 20 -16.55 -4.60 0.26
C GLU A 20 -16.42 -3.27 1.01
N MET A 21 -15.66 -3.24 2.13
CA MET A 21 -15.40 -2.02 2.89
C MET A 21 -14.49 -1.06 2.13
N ILE A 22 -13.41 -1.58 1.52
CA ILE A 22 -12.42 -0.82 0.74
C ILE A 22 -13.06 -0.19 -0.49
N GLN A 23 -13.79 -0.97 -1.29
CA GLN A 23 -14.46 -0.52 -2.52
C GLN A 23 -15.76 0.24 -2.26
N GLY A 24 -16.22 0.23 -1.01
CA GLY A 24 -17.48 0.79 -0.59
C GLY A 24 -17.51 2.31 -0.54
N ARG A 25 -18.74 2.85 -0.44
CA ARG A 25 -18.95 4.22 0.05
C ARG A 25 -19.16 4.21 1.56
N PHE A 26 -18.78 5.30 2.22
CA PHE A 26 -18.90 5.47 3.66
C PHE A 26 -20.30 5.23 4.24
N ILE A 27 -21.37 5.47 3.48
CA ILE A 27 -22.76 5.39 3.98
C ILE A 27 -23.16 4.02 4.55
N LEU A 28 -22.42 2.96 4.19
CA LEU A 28 -22.62 1.59 4.69
C LEU A 28 -21.47 1.10 5.58
N SER A 29 -20.60 2.01 6.04
CA SER A 29 -19.38 1.66 6.79
C SER A 29 -19.70 0.91 8.08
N ASP A 30 -20.67 1.34 8.88
CA ASP A 30 -21.03 0.66 10.14
C ASP A 30 -21.40 -0.81 9.91
N ILE A 31 -22.29 -1.08 8.93
CA ILE A 31 -22.73 -2.45 8.59
C ILE A 31 -21.55 -3.31 8.13
N LYS A 32 -20.64 -2.72 7.35
CA LYS A 32 -19.46 -3.41 6.79
C LYS A 32 -18.41 -3.70 7.86
N ILE A 33 -18.19 -2.77 8.79
CA ILE A 33 -17.32 -2.97 9.95
C ILE A 33 -17.84 -4.12 10.80
N SER A 34 -19.13 -4.13 11.14
CA SER A 34 -19.73 -5.25 11.88
C SER A 34 -19.58 -6.58 11.11
N LYS A 35 -19.65 -6.56 9.77
CA LYS A 35 -19.45 -7.76 8.93
C LYS A 35 -18.02 -8.29 9.02
N ILE A 36 -17.01 -7.41 8.98
CA ILE A 36 -15.59 -7.77 9.16
C ILE A 36 -15.36 -8.37 10.55
N LEU A 37 -15.84 -7.72 11.61
CA LEU A 37 -15.62 -8.21 12.97
C LEU A 37 -16.32 -9.56 13.21
N LYS A 38 -17.52 -9.76 12.65
CA LYS A 38 -18.24 -11.04 12.72
C LYS A 38 -17.53 -12.15 11.94
N SER A 39 -16.94 -11.87 10.77
CA SER A 39 -16.22 -12.90 10.01
C SER A 39 -14.97 -13.38 10.73
N ILE A 40 -14.24 -12.49 11.42
CA ILE A 40 -13.14 -12.86 12.32
C ILE A 40 -13.63 -13.81 13.42
N ALA A 41 -14.71 -13.44 14.12
CA ALA A 41 -15.22 -14.23 15.24
C ALA A 41 -15.77 -15.62 14.83
N ASN A 42 -16.16 -15.79 13.56
CA ASN A 42 -16.75 -17.04 13.05
C ASN A 42 -15.72 -18.04 12.49
N SER A 43 -14.47 -17.62 12.25
CA SER A 43 -13.36 -18.49 11.85
C SER A 43 -12.44 -18.74 13.02
N GLU A 44 -12.16 -20.01 13.30
CA GLU A 44 -11.24 -20.39 14.37
C GLU A 44 -9.81 -19.94 14.05
N VAL A 45 -9.42 -20.02 12.78
CA VAL A 45 -8.10 -19.60 12.29
C VAL A 45 -7.92 -18.09 12.48
N LEU A 46 -8.88 -17.28 12.01
CA LEU A 46 -8.82 -15.83 12.18
C LEU A 46 -8.89 -15.45 13.65
N TYR A 47 -9.81 -16.04 14.41
CA TYR A 47 -9.92 -15.77 15.84
C TYR A 47 -8.59 -15.99 16.58
N ASN A 48 -7.92 -17.12 16.32
CA ASN A 48 -6.64 -17.43 16.93
C ASN A 48 -5.51 -16.49 16.47
N LEU A 49 -5.50 -16.10 15.19
CA LEU A 49 -4.56 -15.10 14.67
C LEU A 49 -4.73 -13.77 15.40
N PHE A 50 -5.96 -13.26 15.46
CA PHE A 50 -6.29 -12.00 16.12
C PHE A 50 -6.02 -12.07 17.63
N ALA A 51 -6.35 -13.17 18.30
CA ALA A 51 -6.02 -13.37 19.71
C ALA A 51 -4.50 -13.34 19.97
N LYS A 52 -3.70 -13.89 19.05
CA LYS A 52 -2.23 -13.87 19.13
C LYS A 52 -1.67 -12.45 18.96
N VAL A 53 -2.07 -11.73 17.92
CA VAL A 53 -1.53 -10.37 17.66
C VAL A 53 -2.03 -9.34 18.68
N LEU A 54 -3.16 -9.60 19.35
CA LEU A 54 -3.67 -8.76 20.43
C LEU A 54 -3.05 -9.06 21.80
N MET A 55 -2.28 -10.14 21.93
CA MET A 55 -1.61 -10.48 23.19
C MET A 55 -0.64 -9.37 23.56
N ASP A 56 -0.81 -8.79 24.76
CA ASP A 56 -0.04 -7.65 25.28
C ASP A 56 -0.08 -6.38 24.42
N PHE A 57 -0.99 -6.30 23.44
CA PHE A 57 -1.10 -5.13 22.57
C PHE A 57 -1.71 -3.93 23.32
N LYS A 58 -1.00 -2.80 23.30
CA LYS A 58 -1.42 -1.58 23.99
C LYS A 58 -2.06 -0.59 23.02
N PHE A 59 -3.34 -0.78 22.75
CA PHE A 59 -4.08 0.03 21.77
C PHE A 59 -3.90 1.55 21.95
N LYS A 60 -4.05 2.08 23.17
CA LYS A 60 -3.94 3.53 23.40
C LYS A 60 -2.55 4.08 23.05
N GLU A 61 -1.49 3.35 23.41
CA GLU A 61 -0.11 3.78 23.16
C GLU A 61 0.19 3.77 21.65
N GLU A 62 -0.16 2.68 20.97
CA GLU A 62 0.06 2.54 19.52
C GLU A 62 -0.84 3.49 18.71
N PHE A 63 -2.05 3.77 19.17
CA PHE A 63 -2.94 4.75 18.54
C PHE A 63 -2.40 6.18 18.65
N GLU A 64 -1.80 6.56 19.78
CA GLU A 64 -1.13 7.87 19.89
C GLU A 64 0.16 7.92 19.06
N ASN A 65 0.95 6.83 19.02
CA ASN A 65 2.16 6.76 18.19
C ASN A 65 1.83 6.87 16.69
N ALA A 66 0.69 6.30 16.27
CA ALA A 66 0.21 6.37 14.90
C ALA A 66 -0.20 7.80 14.47
N LYS A 67 -0.56 8.67 15.43
CA LYS A 67 -0.82 10.09 15.16
C LYS A 67 0.50 10.84 15.03
N THR A 68 0.88 11.18 13.81
CA THR A 68 2.09 11.99 13.59
C THR A 68 1.97 13.39 14.21
N ASN A 69 3.06 13.89 14.81
CA ASN A 69 3.08 15.17 15.53
C ASN A 69 3.27 16.42 14.63
N THR A 70 3.32 16.28 13.31
CA THR A 70 3.53 17.41 12.39
C THR A 70 2.19 18.01 11.96
N LYS A 71 1.67 18.93 12.79
CA LYS A 71 0.48 19.77 12.54
C LYS A 71 0.64 20.81 11.41
N VAL A 72 1.50 20.56 10.42
CA VAL A 72 1.70 21.52 9.32
C VAL A 72 0.71 21.28 8.18
N ASN A 73 0.13 20.06 8.05
CA ASN A 73 -0.82 19.70 6.98
C ASN A 73 -1.99 18.78 7.43
N GLY A 74 -2.45 18.89 8.68
CA GLY A 74 -3.63 18.13 9.15
C GLY A 74 -3.38 16.88 9.99
N GLY A 75 -2.11 16.50 10.23
CA GLY A 75 -1.79 15.33 11.07
C GLY A 75 -2.06 14.02 10.34
N TYR A 76 -1.01 13.29 9.97
CA TYR A 76 -1.15 12.00 9.31
C TYR A 76 -1.35 10.91 10.37
N PHE A 77 -2.26 9.98 10.12
CA PHE A 77 -2.34 8.72 10.85
C PHE A 77 -1.62 7.64 10.04
N ALA A 78 -0.53 7.11 10.57
CA ALA A 78 0.30 6.10 9.91
C ALA A 78 0.29 4.80 10.71
N LEU A 79 0.18 3.67 10.03
CA LEU A 79 0.27 2.36 10.68
C LEU A 79 1.72 2.08 11.10
N PRO A 80 1.93 1.33 12.20
CA PRO A 80 3.26 0.82 12.55
C PRO A 80 3.86 -0.05 11.43
N ASP A 81 5.18 -0.01 11.28
CA ASP A 81 5.91 -0.87 10.33
C ASP A 81 5.79 -2.37 10.69
N ASP A 82 5.60 -2.68 11.98
CA ASP A 82 5.37 -4.03 12.44
C ASP A 82 3.96 -4.50 12.04
N LYS A 83 3.91 -5.55 11.20
CA LYS A 83 2.67 -6.09 10.62
C LYS A 83 1.68 -6.55 11.68
N GLN A 84 2.15 -7.16 12.77
CA GLN A 84 1.25 -7.65 13.84
C GLN A 84 0.65 -6.46 14.60
N LYS A 85 1.45 -5.44 14.90
CA LYS A 85 0.96 -4.19 15.50
C LYS A 85 -0.02 -3.46 14.58
N ALA A 86 0.24 -3.41 13.28
CA ALA A 86 -0.66 -2.81 12.31
C ALA A 86 -2.02 -3.54 12.28
N ILE A 87 -2.01 -4.88 12.22
CA ILE A 87 -3.23 -5.70 12.29
C ILE A 87 -4.00 -5.41 13.59
N ALA A 88 -3.30 -5.45 14.73
CA ALA A 88 -3.90 -5.24 16.05
C ALA A 88 -4.48 -3.82 16.19
N LEU A 89 -3.76 -2.80 15.72
CA LEU A 89 -4.20 -1.40 15.76
C LEU A 89 -5.48 -1.20 14.97
N VAL A 90 -5.52 -1.68 13.72
CA VAL A 90 -6.70 -1.53 12.86
C VAL A 90 -7.87 -2.33 13.41
N PHE A 91 -7.65 -3.55 13.90
CA PHE A 91 -8.71 -4.33 14.54
C PHE A 91 -9.33 -3.59 15.73
N CYS A 92 -8.51 -3.06 16.63
CA CYS A 92 -8.99 -2.29 17.78
C CYS A 92 -9.72 -1.01 17.35
N LEU A 93 -9.24 -0.33 16.30
CA LEU A 93 -9.92 0.84 15.74
C LEU A 93 -11.31 0.47 15.22
N LEU A 94 -11.42 -0.58 14.41
CA LEU A 94 -12.70 -1.08 13.91
C LEU A 94 -13.64 -1.47 15.05
N LEU A 95 -13.11 -2.09 16.10
CA LEU A 95 -13.88 -2.47 17.28
C LEU A 95 -14.37 -1.26 18.09
N GLU A 96 -13.57 -0.20 18.23
CA GLU A 96 -13.98 1.04 18.89
C GLU A 96 -15.05 1.79 18.08
N VAL A 97 -15.00 1.71 16.75
CA VAL A 97 -16.06 2.23 15.87
C VAL A 97 -17.34 1.42 16.00
N ASP A 98 -17.28 0.09 15.93
CA ASP A 98 -18.44 -0.80 16.06
C ASP A 98 -19.15 -0.61 17.42
N ASN A 99 -18.36 -0.41 18.49
CA ASN A 99 -18.85 -0.11 19.83
C ASN A 99 -19.31 1.35 20.03
N GLN A 100 -19.31 2.18 18.98
CA GLN A 100 -19.71 3.60 19.02
C GLN A 100 -18.89 4.47 19.99
N LYS A 101 -17.67 4.04 20.33
CA LYS A 101 -16.72 4.82 21.15
C LYS A 101 -15.88 5.77 20.30
N MET A 102 -15.72 5.44 19.01
CA MET A 102 -15.07 6.28 18.02
C MET A 102 -16.02 6.54 16.85
N ASN A 103 -16.11 7.80 16.41
CA ASN A 103 -16.86 8.14 15.21
C ASN A 103 -15.94 8.06 13.98
N LEU A 104 -16.22 7.12 13.08
CA LEU A 104 -15.39 6.93 11.87
C LEU A 104 -15.37 8.16 10.97
N GLN A 105 -16.48 8.90 10.87
CA GLN A 105 -16.53 10.10 10.05
C GLN A 105 -15.57 11.18 10.53
N ASN A 106 -15.54 11.41 11.84
CA ASN A 106 -14.60 12.33 12.45
C ASN A 106 -13.18 11.82 12.27
N PHE A 107 -12.92 10.53 12.50
CA PHE A 107 -11.59 9.95 12.29
C PHE A 107 -11.07 10.14 10.86
N VAL A 108 -11.90 9.87 9.85
CA VAL A 108 -11.54 10.08 8.42
C VAL A 108 -11.29 11.56 8.12
N ASN A 109 -12.11 12.46 8.66
CA ASN A 109 -11.93 13.90 8.48
C ASN A 109 -10.71 14.45 9.22
N ASP A 110 -10.35 13.88 10.36
CA ASP A 110 -9.24 14.38 11.17
C ASP A 110 -7.90 13.97 10.56
N TYR A 111 -7.80 12.77 9.97
CA TYR A 111 -6.51 12.19 9.56
C TYR A 111 -6.36 11.88 8.06
N PHE A 112 -7.46 11.85 7.30
CA PHE A 112 -7.46 11.47 5.88
C PHE A 112 -8.20 12.48 4.99
N TYR A 113 -8.41 13.70 5.48
CA TYR A 113 -9.17 14.73 4.78
C TYR A 113 -8.64 15.02 3.37
N SER A 114 -9.57 15.13 2.42
CA SER A 114 -9.35 15.70 1.10
C SER A 114 -10.31 16.86 0.84
N PRO A 115 -9.83 18.00 0.32
CA PRO A 115 -10.69 19.11 -0.09
C PRO A 115 -11.61 18.77 -1.26
N GLU A 116 -11.34 17.68 -1.99
CA GLU A 116 -12.14 17.19 -3.12
C GLU A 116 -13.43 16.50 -2.69
N GLY A 117 -13.58 16.25 -1.39
CA GLY A 117 -14.81 15.77 -0.78
C GLY A 117 -14.64 14.47 -0.02
N TYR A 118 -15.66 14.16 0.76
CA TYR A 118 -15.59 13.11 1.78
C TYR A 118 -15.39 11.70 1.22
N ASN A 119 -15.90 11.41 0.02
CA ASN A 119 -15.65 10.10 -0.61
C ASN A 119 -14.15 9.90 -0.92
N ILE A 120 -13.43 10.95 -1.31
CA ILE A 120 -11.98 10.89 -1.52
C ILE A 120 -11.26 10.70 -0.18
N SER A 121 -11.68 11.41 0.87
CA SER A 121 -11.14 11.19 2.23
C SER A 121 -11.33 9.75 2.70
N TYR A 122 -12.51 9.17 2.46
CA TYR A 122 -12.78 7.77 2.78
C TYR A 122 -11.94 6.81 1.94
N SER A 123 -11.75 7.09 0.64
CA SER A 123 -10.83 6.31 -0.19
C SER A 123 -9.39 6.37 0.33
N ASN A 124 -8.92 7.54 0.78
CA ASN A 124 -7.60 7.69 1.39
C ASN A 124 -7.46 6.83 2.66
N PHE A 125 -8.47 6.84 3.52
CA PHE A 125 -8.54 5.95 4.69
C PHE A 125 -8.50 4.48 4.27
N SER A 126 -9.33 4.07 3.32
CA SER A 126 -9.37 2.68 2.85
C SER A 126 -8.02 2.21 2.30
N LEU A 127 -7.37 3.03 1.47
CA LEU A 127 -6.08 2.71 0.86
C LEU A 127 -4.92 2.72 1.87
N SER A 128 -4.96 3.63 2.85
CA SER A 128 -3.86 3.77 3.82
C SER A 128 -4.00 2.85 5.03
N ILE A 129 -5.22 2.38 5.34
CA ILE A 129 -5.51 1.62 6.56
C ILE A 129 -6.07 0.24 6.25
N LEU A 130 -7.13 0.14 5.45
CA LEU A 130 -7.83 -1.12 5.24
C LEU A 130 -7.11 -2.06 4.27
N VAL A 131 -6.45 -1.52 3.24
CA VAL A 131 -5.62 -2.30 2.31
C VAL A 131 -4.42 -2.92 3.05
N PRO A 132 -3.56 -2.16 3.75
CA PRO A 132 -2.46 -2.75 4.52
C PRO A 132 -2.93 -3.73 5.60
N PHE A 133 -4.07 -3.44 6.24
CA PHE A 133 -4.68 -4.38 7.19
C PHE A 133 -5.00 -5.73 6.56
N LYS A 134 -5.67 -5.73 5.40
CA LYS A 134 -6.02 -6.94 4.66
C LYS A 134 -4.77 -7.70 4.22
N ASP A 135 -3.81 -7.00 3.64
CA ASP A 135 -2.61 -7.59 3.06
C ASP A 135 -1.69 -8.19 4.14
N ASN A 136 -1.56 -7.51 5.28
CA ASN A 136 -0.84 -8.06 6.42
C ASN A 136 -1.50 -9.33 6.97
N VAL A 137 -2.84 -9.42 6.97
CA VAL A 137 -3.55 -10.65 7.39
C VAL A 137 -3.32 -11.79 6.39
N LEU A 138 -3.36 -11.52 5.07
CA LEU A 138 -3.05 -12.50 4.03
C LEU A 138 -1.65 -13.09 4.22
N GLU A 139 -0.66 -12.21 4.38
CA GLU A 139 0.73 -12.61 4.53
C GLU A 139 0.96 -13.42 5.81
N LEU A 140 0.37 -12.97 6.94
CA LEU A 140 0.55 -13.64 8.22
C LEU A 140 -0.15 -15.02 8.26
N LEU A 141 -1.20 -15.22 7.46
CA LEU A 141 -1.86 -16.51 7.26
C LEU A 141 -1.17 -17.40 6.22
N GLY A 142 -0.39 -16.80 5.31
CA GLY A 142 0.21 -17.48 4.16
C GLY A 142 -0.84 -18.01 3.19
N CYS A 143 -1.91 -17.25 2.95
CA CYS A 143 -3.01 -17.66 2.07
C CYS A 143 -3.38 -16.58 1.05
N ASP A 144 -4.07 -16.98 -0.01
CA ASP A 144 -4.72 -16.06 -0.96
C ASP A 144 -6.07 -15.55 -0.42
N GLU A 145 -6.73 -14.65 -1.16
CA GLU A 145 -8.03 -14.10 -0.78
C GLU A 145 -9.16 -15.15 -0.77
N GLN A 146 -8.93 -16.31 -1.40
CA GLN A 146 -9.84 -17.44 -1.40
C GLN A 146 -9.62 -18.36 -0.19
N GLY A 147 -8.62 -18.06 0.65
CA GLY A 147 -8.24 -18.85 1.81
C GLY A 147 -7.43 -20.09 1.48
N ASN A 148 -6.97 -20.24 0.23
CA ASN A 148 -6.06 -21.32 -0.13
C ASN A 148 -4.64 -20.96 0.30
N PRO A 149 -3.86 -21.91 0.81
CA PRO A 149 -2.46 -21.65 1.12
C PRO A 149 -1.72 -21.22 -0.15
N VAL A 150 -0.95 -20.13 -0.06
CA VAL A 150 0.00 -19.78 -1.10
C VAL A 150 1.12 -20.80 -1.01
N GLU A 151 1.29 -21.62 -2.06
CA GLU A 151 2.45 -22.49 -2.20
C GLU A 151 3.67 -21.59 -2.35
N THR A 152 4.33 -21.33 -1.23
CA THR A 152 5.68 -20.79 -1.22
C THR A 152 6.59 -21.97 -1.56
N GLU A 153 6.88 -22.12 -2.86
CA GLU A 153 8.11 -22.81 -3.26
C GLU A 153 9.25 -22.11 -2.51
N GLU A 154 10.04 -22.90 -1.77
CA GLU A 154 11.27 -22.43 -1.16
C GLU A 154 12.09 -21.68 -2.23
N GLU A 155 12.54 -20.46 -1.90
CA GLU A 155 13.29 -19.56 -2.77
C GLU A 155 14.30 -20.29 -3.67
N VAL A 156 14.00 -20.37 -4.97
CA VAL A 156 15.03 -20.51 -6.00
C VAL A 156 14.70 -19.52 -7.10
N GLU A 157 15.65 -18.60 -7.32
CA GLU A 157 15.66 -17.53 -8.31
C GLU A 157 15.18 -18.00 -9.71
N GLU A 158 14.25 -17.21 -10.30
CA GLU A 158 13.90 -16.95 -11.72
C GLU A 158 14.26 -17.97 -12.84
N PRO A 159 13.41 -18.15 -13.89
CA PRO A 159 12.84 -17.03 -14.66
C PRO A 159 11.40 -17.16 -15.21
N GLN A 160 10.89 -15.98 -15.52
CA GLN A 160 9.59 -15.57 -16.06
C GLN A 160 9.00 -16.44 -17.20
N THR A 161 7.67 -16.59 -17.21
CA THR A 161 6.85 -16.48 -18.44
C THR A 161 5.36 -16.32 -18.13
N GLU A 162 4.71 -15.48 -18.95
CA GLU A 162 3.40 -14.84 -18.78
C GLU A 162 2.19 -15.77 -18.91
N THR A 163 1.10 -15.47 -18.20
CA THR A 163 -0.20 -14.97 -18.72
C THR A 163 -1.37 -15.38 -17.83
N VAL A 164 -2.00 -14.46 -17.08
CA VAL A 164 -3.46 -14.51 -16.81
C VAL A 164 -4.02 -13.17 -16.27
N VAL A 165 -4.99 -12.63 -17.01
CA VAL A 165 -6.09 -11.71 -16.69
C VAL A 165 -5.88 -10.75 -15.49
N ALA A 166 -5.51 -9.51 -15.81
CA ALA A 166 -5.12 -8.50 -14.84
C ALA A 166 -6.29 -7.88 -14.05
N GLU A 167 -6.30 -8.14 -12.75
CA GLU A 167 -6.90 -7.24 -11.76
C GLU A 167 -6.12 -5.90 -11.70
N PRO A 168 -6.76 -4.78 -11.34
CA PRO A 168 -6.15 -3.44 -11.34
C PRO A 168 -4.87 -3.34 -10.49
N ASP A 169 -4.72 -4.19 -9.47
CA ASP A 169 -3.54 -4.25 -8.61
C ASP A 169 -2.30 -4.85 -9.31
N HIS A 170 -2.50 -5.82 -10.21
CA HIS A 170 -1.41 -6.40 -11.00
C HIS A 170 -0.92 -5.43 -12.08
N LYS A 171 -1.83 -4.64 -12.69
CA LYS A 171 -1.42 -3.58 -13.62
C LYS A 171 -0.59 -2.50 -12.92
N LYS A 172 -0.99 -2.06 -11.73
CA LYS A 172 -0.24 -1.05 -10.97
C LYS A 172 1.17 -1.55 -10.60
N LYS A 173 1.28 -2.81 -10.15
CA LYS A 173 2.58 -3.47 -9.88
C LYS A 173 3.45 -3.58 -11.13
N ILE A 174 2.87 -3.95 -12.29
CA ILE A 174 3.58 -3.97 -13.57
C ILE A 174 4.06 -2.56 -13.94
N LEU A 175 3.26 -1.52 -13.70
CA LEU A 175 3.65 -0.14 -14.00
C LEU A 175 4.80 0.33 -13.09
N PHE A 176 4.80 0.00 -11.80
CA PHE A 176 5.95 0.29 -10.93
C PHE A 176 7.18 -0.51 -11.32
N ALA A 177 7.06 -1.79 -11.68
CA ALA A 177 8.17 -2.59 -12.18
C ALA A 177 8.78 -2.01 -13.48
N ASN A 178 7.93 -1.56 -14.41
CA ASN A 178 8.37 -0.88 -15.63
C ASN A 178 9.05 0.47 -15.34
N LEU A 179 8.55 1.21 -14.35
CA LEU A 179 9.13 2.46 -13.91
C LEU A 179 10.51 2.25 -13.27
N THR A 180 10.66 1.24 -12.41
CA THR A 180 11.95 0.81 -11.83
C THR A 180 12.95 0.38 -12.91
N LYS A 181 12.49 -0.36 -13.93
CA LYS A 181 13.33 -0.80 -15.04
C LYS A 181 13.84 0.38 -15.88
N SER A 182 12.95 1.27 -16.30
CA SER A 182 13.31 2.46 -17.09
C SER A 182 14.24 3.42 -16.31
N LEU A 183 14.05 3.54 -14.99
CA LEU A 183 14.93 4.31 -14.12
C LEU A 183 16.34 3.69 -14.01
N ASN A 184 16.46 2.35 -13.97
CA ASN A 184 17.75 1.63 -13.94
C ASN A 184 18.53 1.81 -15.25
N GLU A 185 17.82 1.78 -16.38
CA GLU A 185 18.38 2.05 -17.69
C GLU A 185 18.88 3.50 -17.79
N LEU A 186 18.10 4.47 -17.30
CA LEU A 186 18.50 5.88 -17.22
C LEU A 186 19.76 6.07 -16.36
N LEU A 187 19.80 5.48 -15.16
CA LEU A 187 20.96 5.53 -14.26
C LEU A 187 22.23 4.95 -14.91
N SER A 188 22.09 3.81 -15.59
CA SER A 188 23.19 3.17 -16.31
C SER A 188 23.78 4.06 -17.40
N VAL A 189 22.94 4.84 -18.08
CA VAL A 189 23.36 5.76 -19.14
C VAL A 189 23.97 7.02 -18.55
N ILE A 190 23.43 7.56 -17.46
CA ILE A 190 24.02 8.70 -16.73
C ILE A 190 25.44 8.37 -16.28
N ARG A 191 25.67 7.20 -15.68
CA ARG A 191 27.00 6.74 -15.25
C ARG A 191 28.02 6.70 -16.38
N ARG A 192 27.61 6.21 -17.56
CA ARG A 192 28.46 6.10 -18.76
C ARG A 192 28.57 7.39 -19.58
N SER A 193 27.75 8.39 -19.29
CA SER A 193 27.71 9.65 -20.03
C SER A 193 28.91 10.57 -19.71
N ARG A 194 29.13 11.57 -20.55
CA ARG A 194 30.13 12.65 -20.33
C ARG A 194 29.60 13.82 -19.49
N ILE A 195 28.60 13.59 -18.64
CA ILE A 195 28.16 14.57 -17.64
C ILE A 195 29.31 14.78 -16.64
N ASN A 196 29.47 16.00 -16.11
CA ASN A 196 30.51 16.28 -15.12
C ASN A 196 30.20 15.53 -13.80
N SER A 197 31.18 15.43 -12.90
CA SER A 197 31.03 14.63 -11.68
C SER A 197 29.98 15.19 -10.72
N GLU A 198 29.87 16.51 -10.61
CA GLU A 198 28.96 17.22 -9.72
C GLU A 198 27.49 17.00 -10.14
N ASP A 199 27.18 17.23 -11.41
CA ASP A 199 25.87 16.98 -12.02
C ASP A 199 25.51 15.48 -11.96
N LYS A 200 26.50 14.56 -12.02
CA LYS A 200 26.25 13.12 -11.86
C LYS A 200 25.83 12.76 -10.45
N GLU A 201 26.52 13.29 -9.44
CA GLU A 201 26.17 13.04 -8.03
C GLU A 201 24.76 13.56 -7.72
N GLU A 202 24.43 14.77 -8.18
CA GLU A 202 23.08 15.33 -8.03
C GLU A 202 22.01 14.49 -8.74
N LEU A 203 22.30 14.01 -9.97
CA LEU A 203 21.39 13.10 -10.68
C LEU A 203 21.21 11.76 -9.97
N GLU A 204 22.27 11.19 -9.38
CA GLU A 204 22.20 9.94 -8.61
C GLU A 204 21.39 10.11 -7.32
N ILE A 205 21.49 11.26 -6.66
CA ILE A 205 20.66 11.59 -5.49
C ILE A 205 19.18 11.66 -5.89
N ILE A 206 18.85 12.37 -6.98
CA ILE A 206 17.46 12.47 -7.45
C ILE A 206 16.92 11.09 -7.84
N ILE A 207 17.71 10.28 -8.54
CA ILE A 207 17.32 8.92 -8.93
C ILE A 207 17.11 8.01 -7.71
N SER A 208 17.97 8.10 -6.70
CA SER A 208 17.83 7.34 -5.45
C SER A 208 16.53 7.72 -4.72
N ALA A 209 16.22 9.01 -4.66
CA ALA A 209 14.97 9.50 -4.09
C ALA A 209 13.74 9.03 -4.90
N ILE A 210 13.86 8.88 -6.22
CA ILE A 210 12.79 8.31 -7.06
C ILE A 210 12.63 6.81 -6.79
N TYR A 211 13.71 6.04 -6.57
CA TYR A 211 13.61 4.64 -6.16
C TYR A 211 12.85 4.49 -4.84
N GLU A 212 13.23 5.26 -3.82
CA GLU A 212 12.52 5.30 -2.55
C GLU A 212 11.03 5.66 -2.76
N ALA A 213 10.75 6.62 -3.65
CA ALA A 213 9.39 7.02 -3.99
C ALA A 213 8.58 5.93 -4.72
N ILE A 214 9.26 5.07 -5.49
CA ILE A 214 8.67 3.89 -6.16
C ILE A 214 8.38 2.79 -5.15
N GLU A 215 9.29 2.53 -4.21
CA GLU A 215 9.10 1.52 -3.15
C GLU A 215 7.90 1.84 -2.25
N ILE A 216 7.67 3.13 -1.96
CA ILE A 216 6.48 3.60 -1.22
C ILE A 216 5.27 3.85 -2.12
N GLU A 217 5.34 3.49 -3.41
CA GLU A 217 4.31 3.64 -4.44
C GLU A 217 3.68 5.05 -4.53
N ASN A 218 4.45 6.10 -4.26
CA ASN A 218 3.94 7.46 -4.17
C ASN A 218 4.17 8.25 -5.46
N LEU A 219 3.19 8.20 -6.36
CA LEU A 219 3.23 8.93 -7.63
C LEU A 219 3.42 10.44 -7.48
N ASN A 220 2.93 11.06 -6.41
CA ASN A 220 3.10 12.51 -6.20
C ASN A 220 4.57 12.86 -5.94
N ILE A 221 5.27 12.04 -5.15
CA ILE A 221 6.70 12.22 -4.90
C ILE A 221 7.50 11.92 -6.18
N ILE A 222 7.14 10.85 -6.90
CA ILE A 222 7.76 10.52 -8.20
C ILE A 222 7.60 11.69 -9.18
N ASN A 223 6.40 12.27 -9.32
CA ASN A 223 6.14 13.43 -10.16
C ASN A 223 6.96 14.66 -9.72
N ALA A 224 7.01 14.93 -8.42
CA ALA A 224 7.75 16.06 -7.88
C ALA A 224 9.26 15.94 -8.14
N LEU A 225 9.82 14.73 -8.01
CA LEU A 225 11.23 14.43 -8.27
C LEU A 225 11.57 14.33 -9.78
N THR A 226 10.57 14.09 -10.62
CA THR A 226 10.74 14.11 -12.09
C THR A 226 11.04 15.52 -12.61
N ILE A 227 10.57 16.57 -11.94
CA ILE A 227 10.80 17.97 -12.32
C ILE A 227 12.30 18.36 -12.26
N PRO A 228 13.02 18.19 -11.13
CA PRO A 228 14.45 18.47 -11.07
C PRO A 228 15.25 17.52 -11.98
N LEU A 229 14.84 16.27 -12.11
CA LEU A 229 15.45 15.31 -13.05
C LEU A 229 15.39 15.82 -14.50
N GLU A 230 14.24 16.31 -14.96
CA GLU A 230 14.07 16.90 -16.30
C GLU A 230 14.98 18.10 -16.53
N HIS A 231 15.06 18.97 -15.53
CA HIS A 231 15.86 20.19 -15.59
C HIS A 231 17.35 19.89 -15.81
N MET A 232 17.87 18.90 -15.09
CA MET A 232 19.27 18.51 -15.16
C MET A 232 19.62 17.74 -16.43
N ILE A 233 18.72 16.91 -16.94
CA ILE A 233 18.95 16.08 -18.14
C ILE A 233 18.95 16.89 -19.43
N GLY A 234 18.30 18.06 -19.44
CA GLY A 234 17.97 18.85 -20.65
C GLY A 234 19.12 19.18 -21.62
N ARG A 235 20.39 18.98 -21.22
CA ARG A 235 21.59 19.27 -22.02
C ARG A 235 22.18 18.06 -22.77
N ASN A 236 21.84 16.82 -22.42
CA ASN A 236 22.43 15.62 -23.01
C ASN A 236 21.41 14.80 -23.83
N LYS A 237 21.54 14.81 -25.17
CA LYS A 237 20.62 14.11 -26.09
C LYS A 237 20.52 12.60 -25.84
N GLN A 238 21.62 11.97 -25.42
CA GLN A 238 21.65 10.53 -25.19
C GLN A 238 20.90 10.17 -23.92
N VAL A 239 21.11 10.92 -22.84
CA VAL A 239 20.41 10.73 -21.55
C VAL A 239 18.94 11.12 -21.68
N LYS A 240 18.62 12.13 -22.49
CA LYS A 240 17.26 12.59 -22.76
C LYS A 240 16.36 11.52 -23.39
N LEU A 241 16.92 10.61 -24.18
CA LEU A 241 16.15 9.50 -24.78
C LEU A 241 15.62 8.57 -23.69
N TYR A 242 16.49 8.08 -22.79
CA TYR A 242 16.10 7.22 -21.66
C TYR A 242 15.23 7.94 -20.63
N TYR A 243 15.40 9.25 -20.48
CA TYR A 243 14.48 10.06 -19.67
C TYR A 243 13.06 10.08 -20.25
N ASN A 244 12.92 10.15 -21.57
CA ASN A 244 11.61 10.08 -22.20
C ASN A 244 10.98 8.70 -22.00
N ASP A 245 11.75 7.61 -22.08
CA ASP A 245 11.25 6.24 -21.83
C ASP A 245 10.76 6.08 -20.37
N PHE A 246 11.48 6.67 -19.40
CA PHE A 246 11.03 6.77 -18.00
C PHE A 246 9.73 7.60 -17.88
N LYS A 247 9.66 8.75 -18.56
CA LYS A 247 8.48 9.62 -18.53
C LYS A 247 7.27 8.97 -19.18
N GLU A 248 7.45 8.22 -20.28
CA GLU A 248 6.39 7.44 -20.91
C GLU A 248 5.87 6.35 -19.96
N SER A 249 6.76 5.66 -19.25
CA SER A 249 6.41 4.68 -18.22
C SER A 249 5.60 5.32 -17.07
N LEU A 250 5.95 6.55 -16.68
CA LEU A 250 5.21 7.32 -15.68
C LEU A 250 3.83 7.76 -16.18
N VAL A 251 3.71 8.14 -17.45
CA VAL A 251 2.43 8.57 -18.04
C VAL A 251 1.40 7.44 -18.07
N GLN A 252 1.83 6.18 -18.16
CA GLN A 252 0.93 5.02 -18.13
C GLN A 252 0.07 4.94 -16.86
N PHE A 253 0.54 5.50 -15.73
CA PHE A 253 -0.24 5.55 -14.49
C PHE A 253 -1.50 6.42 -14.58
N TYR A 254 -1.56 7.36 -15.54
CA TYR A 254 -2.72 8.23 -15.75
C TYR A 254 -3.76 7.66 -16.72
N TYR A 255 -3.48 6.48 -17.29
CA TYR A 255 -4.40 5.74 -18.16
C TYR A 255 -4.96 4.47 -17.49
N LEU A 256 -4.68 4.29 -16.20
CA LEU A 256 -5.24 3.25 -15.33
C LEU A 256 -6.71 3.51 -14.98
#